data_AF-A0A7U8G9A2-F1
#
_entry.id   AF-A0A7U8G9A2-F1
#
_cell.length_a   1.000
_cell.length_b   1.000
_cell.length_c   1.000
_cell.angle_alpha   90.00
_cell.angle_beta   90.00
_cell.angle_gamma   90.00
#
_symmetry.space_group_name_H-M   'P 1'
#
loop_
_entity.id
_entity.type
_entity.pdbx_description
1 polymer ?
#
loop_
_entity_poly.entity_id
_entity_poly.type
_entity_poly.pdbx_seq_one_letter_code
_entity_poly.pdbx_strand_id
1 'polypeptide(L)'
;MFLESLIIKDIFGNNIRSVKFNPNGLNLIVGIPDKNGSTNNIGKTTLIRCIDFCLGGKIDQLYKDKEFKTINKDISSFLEKNNLVSKSFLSIPCKSI
;
A
#
# COMPACT_ATOMS: atom_id res chain seq x y z
N MET A 1 12.35 12.55 -11.01
CA MET A 1 11.26 12.55 -10.00
C MET A 1 11.34 11.23 -9.25
N PHE A 2 11.44 11.27 -7.93
CA PHE A 2 11.55 10.06 -7.09
C PHE A 2 10.46 10.07 -6.02
N LEU A 3 10.04 8.88 -5.57
CA LEU A 3 9.12 8.75 -4.46
C LEU A 3 9.84 9.14 -3.17
N GLU A 4 9.26 10.04 -2.37
CA GLU A 4 9.80 10.40 -1.06
C GLU A 4 9.25 9.48 0.03
N SER A 5 7.93 9.28 0.02
CA SER A 5 7.27 8.37 0.95
C SER A 5 5.94 7.88 0.40
N LEU A 6 5.41 6.82 1.00
CA LEU A 6 4.01 6.42 0.92
C LEU A 6 3.38 6.69 2.29
N ILE A 7 2.26 7.40 2.32
CA ILE A 7 1.55 7.75 3.56
C ILE A 7 0.11 7.24 3.45
N ILE A 8 -0.29 6.45 4.44
CA ILE A 8 -1.66 5.98 4.65
C ILE A 8 -2.22 6.77 5.83
N LYS A 9 -3.32 7.48 5.61
CA LYS A 9 -4.04 8.25 6.63
C LYS A 9 -5.42 7.67 6.88
N ASP A 10 -5.98 7.93 8.05
CA ASP A 10 -7.40 7.70 8.29
C ASP A 10 -8.27 8.84 7.71
N ILE A 11 -9.58 8.71 7.84
CA ILE A 11 -10.56 9.73 7.41
C ILE A 11 -10.44 11.05 8.18
N PHE A 12 -9.81 11.06 9.36
CA PHE A 12 -9.56 12.24 10.17
C PHE A 12 -8.21 12.89 9.84
N GLY A 13 -7.43 12.31 8.94
CA GLY A 13 -6.11 12.78 8.53
C GLY A 13 -4.95 12.31 9.40
N ASN A 14 -5.18 11.41 10.37
CA ASN A 14 -4.12 10.85 11.20
C ASN A 14 -3.33 9.81 10.41
N ASN A 15 -2.00 9.77 10.61
CA ASN A 15 -1.15 8.81 9.93
C ASN A 15 -1.33 7.40 10.53
N ILE A 16 -1.87 6.48 9.72
CA ILE A 16 -1.94 5.05 10.04
C ILE A 16 -0.57 4.41 9.80
N ARG A 17 0.07 4.73 8.67
CA ARG A 17 1.39 4.22 8.30
C ARG A 17 2.11 5.20 7.39
N SER A 18 3.42 5.29 7.56
CA SER A 18 4.31 5.98 6.62
C SER A 18 5.49 5.08 6.27
N VAL A 19 5.83 5.01 4.99
CA VAL A 19 6.99 4.29 4.47
C VAL A 19 7.84 5.31 3.74
N LYS A 20 9.05 5.58 4.22
CA LYS A 20 10.00 6.46 3.53
C LYS A 20 10.80 5.65 2.52
N PHE A 21 10.99 6.22 1.33
CA PHE A 21 11.86 5.64 0.32
C PHE A 21 13.23 6.29 0.34
N ASN A 22 14.26 5.54 -0.02
CA ASN A 22 15.59 6.08 -0.26
C ASN A 22 15.60 6.81 -1.61
N PRO A 23 15.79 8.15 -1.65
CA PRO A 23 15.83 8.91 -2.89
C PRO A 23 17.12 8.67 -3.70
N ASN A 24 18.17 8.18 -3.06
CA ASN A 24 19.51 8.03 -3.65
C ASN A 24 19.97 6.56 -3.72
N GLY A 25 19.03 5.60 -3.67
CA GLY A 25 19.42 4.20 -3.66
C GLY A 25 18.28 3.19 -3.75
N LEU A 26 18.65 1.92 -3.61
CA LEU A 26 17.74 0.79 -3.71
C LEU A 26 16.82 0.67 -2.49
N ASN A 27 15.54 0.38 -2.73
CA ASN A 27 14.56 0.04 -1.71
C ASN A 27 14.22 -1.45 -1.80
N LEU A 28 14.29 -2.17 -0.69
CA LEU A 28 14.00 -3.61 -0.63
C LEU A 28 12.74 -3.87 0.20
N ILE A 29 11.72 -4.47 -0.43
CA ILE A 29 10.48 -4.88 0.25
C ILE A 29 10.61 -6.36 0.62
N VAL A 30 11.04 -6.63 1.85
CA VAL A 30 11.24 -7.99 2.39
C VAL A 30 10.09 -8.39 3.31
N GLY A 31 9.74 -9.68 3.27
CA GLY A 31 8.71 -10.26 4.14
C GLY A 31 9.38 -10.87 5.35
N ILE A 32 8.84 -10.61 6.54
CA ILE A 32 9.32 -11.22 7.79
C ILE A 32 8.59 -12.55 7.95
N PRO A 33 9.28 -13.71 7.90
CA PRO A 33 8.62 -15.00 8.01
C PRO A 33 7.78 -15.11 9.29
N ASP A 34 6.60 -15.71 9.17
CA ASP A 34 5.80 -16.08 10.34
C ASP A 34 6.45 -17.27 11.10
N LYS A 35 5.81 -17.71 12.19
CA LYS A 35 6.29 -18.85 13.00
C LYS A 35 6.47 -20.15 12.20
N ASN A 36 5.84 -20.24 11.01
CA ASN A 36 5.90 -21.40 10.12
C ASN A 36 6.84 -21.16 8.92
N GLY A 37 7.63 -20.08 8.91
CA GLY A 37 8.56 -19.74 7.84
C GLY A 37 7.90 -19.20 6.57
N SER A 38 6.58 -19.04 6.54
CA SER A 38 5.87 -18.51 5.38
C SER A 38 6.04 -17.00 5.32
N THR A 39 6.39 -16.49 4.14
CA THR A 39 6.44 -15.03 3.88
C THR A 39 5.33 -14.54 2.95
N ASN A 40 4.40 -15.43 2.61
CA ASN A 40 3.28 -15.13 1.73
C ASN A 40 2.18 -14.42 2.55
N ASN A 41 1.55 -13.40 1.97
CA ASN A 41 0.49 -12.59 2.59
C ASN A 41 0.85 -11.56 3.68
N ILE A 42 2.12 -11.22 3.92
CA ILE A 42 2.49 -10.16 4.89
C ILE A 42 2.30 -8.73 4.32
N GLY A 43 1.48 -8.57 3.28
CA GLY A 43 1.17 -7.26 2.69
C GLY A 43 2.25 -6.67 1.76
N LYS A 44 3.26 -7.45 1.34
CA LYS A 44 4.25 -7.03 0.33
C LYS A 44 3.60 -6.60 -0.97
N THR A 45 2.73 -7.45 -1.52
CA THR A 45 1.97 -7.15 -2.74
C THR A 45 1.01 -5.99 -2.53
N THR A 46 0.40 -5.89 -1.33
CA THR A 46 -0.48 -4.78 -0.97
C THR A 46 0.25 -3.44 -1.00
N LEU A 47 1.50 -3.38 -0.51
CA LEU A 47 2.33 -2.17 -0.57
C LEU A 47 2.54 -1.70 -2.01
N ILE A 48 2.86 -2.62 -2.93
CA ILE A 48 3.03 -2.29 -4.35
C ILE A 48 1.71 -1.83 -4.98
N ARG A 49 0.59 -2.47 -4.64
CA ARG A 49 -0.75 -2.07 -5.11
C ARG A 49 -1.16 -0.68 -4.61
N CYS A 50 -0.78 -0.31 -3.38
CA CYS A 50 -0.95 1.05 -2.86
C CYS A 50 -0.19 2.07 -3.72
N ILE A 51 1.04 1.74 -4.14
CA ILE A 51 1.83 2.60 -5.03
C ILE A 51 1.13 2.74 -6.39
N ASP A 52 0.71 1.62 -6.98
CA ASP A 52 -0.05 1.59 -8.25
C ASP A 52 -1.32 2.47 -8.18
N PHE A 53 -2.10 2.36 -7.10
CA PHE A 53 -3.30 3.16 -6.89
C PHE A 53 -3.01 4.68 -6.85
N CYS A 54 -1.99 5.12 -6.11
CA CYS A 54 -1.61 6.53 -6.08
C CYS A 54 -1.19 7.07 -7.45
N LEU A 55 -0.57 6.23 -8.28
CA LEU A 55 -0.15 6.58 -9.63
C LEU A 55 -1.28 6.49 -10.68
N GLY A 56 -2.54 6.29 -10.24
CA GLY A 56 -3.72 6.28 -11.12
C GLY A 56 -4.31 4.90 -11.37
N GLY A 57 -3.81 3.86 -10.70
CA GLY A 57 -4.42 2.54 -10.66
C GLY A 57 -5.84 2.56 -10.08
N LYS A 58 -6.62 1.51 -10.35
CA LYS A 58 -8.00 1.41 -9.84
C LYS A 58 -8.02 0.92 -8.40
N ILE A 59 -8.94 1.44 -7.58
CA ILE A 59 -9.03 1.10 -6.16
C ILE A 59 -9.33 -0.39 -5.90
N ASP A 60 -10.07 -1.03 -6.79
CA ASP A 60 -10.40 -2.45 -6.68
C ASP A 60 -9.16 -3.34 -6.75
N GLN A 61 -8.09 -2.87 -7.38
CA GLN A 61 -6.82 -3.58 -7.47
C GLN A 61 -6.08 -3.66 -6.13
N LEU A 62 -6.46 -2.86 -5.11
CA LEU A 62 -5.89 -2.97 -3.77
C LEU A 62 -6.22 -4.31 -3.10
N TYR A 63 -7.45 -4.77 -3.29
CA TYR A 63 -7.99 -5.94 -2.60
C TYR A 63 -8.43 -7.07 -3.55
N LYS A 64 -8.56 -6.83 -4.86
CA LYS A 64 -8.79 -7.87 -5.86
C LYS A 64 -7.50 -8.28 -6.52
N ASP A 65 -7.27 -9.58 -6.58
CA ASP A 65 -6.20 -10.16 -7.36
C ASP A 65 -6.52 -10.10 -8.86
N LYS A 66 -5.61 -9.56 -9.68
CA LYS A 66 -5.81 -9.43 -11.13
C LYS A 66 -5.81 -10.79 -11.84
N GLU A 67 -5.06 -11.76 -11.31
CA GLU A 67 -4.79 -13.04 -11.95
C GLU A 67 -5.87 -14.06 -11.60
N PHE A 68 -6.25 -14.13 -10.33
CA PHE A 68 -7.23 -15.11 -9.84
C PHE A 68 -8.62 -14.54 -9.57
N LYS A 69 -8.82 -13.20 -9.73
CA LYS A 69 -10.05 -12.47 -9.35
C LYS A 69 -10.48 -12.72 -7.89
N THR A 70 -9.58 -13.21 -7.06
CA THR A 70 -9.82 -13.49 -5.65
C THR A 70 -9.82 -12.18 -4.86
N ILE A 71 -10.75 -12.07 -3.91
CA ILE A 71 -10.86 -10.92 -3.02
C ILE A 71 -10.08 -11.23 -1.74
N ASN A 72 -9.09 -10.38 -1.44
CA ASN A 72 -8.49 -10.35 -0.13
C ASN A 72 -9.45 -9.65 0.85
N LYS A 73 -10.21 -10.47 1.59
CA LYS A 73 -11.22 -10.00 2.54
C LYS A 73 -10.63 -9.12 3.64
N ASP A 74 -9.42 -9.41 4.11
CA ASP A 74 -8.78 -8.61 5.18
C ASP A 74 -8.54 -7.17 4.72
N ILE A 75 -8.04 -6.98 3.49
CA ILE A 75 -7.83 -5.65 2.92
C ILE A 75 -9.18 -4.98 2.64
N SER A 76 -10.14 -5.70 2.05
CA SER A 76 -11.48 -5.16 1.77
C SER A 76 -12.15 -4.66 3.05
N SER A 77 -12.19 -5.49 4.08
CA SER A 77 -12.78 -5.15 5.39
C SER A 77 -12.00 -4.04 6.09
N PHE A 78 -10.67 -3.98 5.95
CA PHE A 78 -9.89 -2.87 6.48
C PHE A 78 -10.25 -1.54 5.82
N LEU A 79 -10.38 -1.51 4.48
CA LEU A 79 -10.74 -0.31 3.74
C LEU A 79 -12.18 0.13 4.07
N GLU A 80 -13.12 -0.80 4.16
CA GLU A 80 -14.52 -0.53 4.56
C GLU A 80 -14.61 -0.02 5.99
N LYS A 81 -13.98 -0.70 6.96
CA LYS A 81 -14.04 -0.32 8.39
C LYS A 81 -13.47 1.07 8.64
N ASN A 82 -12.44 1.46 7.88
CA ASN A 82 -11.79 2.76 8.02
C ASN A 82 -12.32 3.79 7.01
N ASN A 83 -13.36 3.49 6.21
CA ASN A 83 -13.89 4.35 5.15
C ASN A 83 -12.82 4.92 4.19
N LEU A 84 -11.79 4.12 3.90
CA LEU A 84 -10.61 4.52 3.12
C LEU A 84 -10.84 4.32 1.62
N VAL A 85 -11.82 5.01 1.03
CA VAL A 85 -12.20 4.82 -0.38
C VAL A 85 -11.78 6.00 -1.29
N SER A 86 -11.25 7.09 -0.72
CA SER A 86 -10.86 8.31 -1.44
C SER A 86 -9.35 8.48 -1.68
N LYS A 87 -8.91 9.06 -2.80
CA LYS A 87 -7.48 9.39 -3.02
C LYS A 87 -6.83 10.21 -1.88
N SER A 88 -7.65 10.86 -1.04
CA SER A 88 -7.27 11.62 0.16
C SER A 88 -6.55 10.80 1.23
N PHE A 89 -6.84 9.50 1.37
CA PHE A 89 -6.24 8.67 2.42
C PHE A 89 -4.86 8.12 2.05
N LEU A 90 -4.50 8.11 0.77
CA LEU A 90 -3.25 7.55 0.29
C LEU A 90 -2.48 8.57 -0.54
N SER A 91 -1.32 8.99 -0.06
CA SER A 91 -0.47 9.95 -0.76
C SER A 91 0.94 9.43 -0.97
N ILE A 92 1.50 9.78 -2.13
CA ILE A 92 2.91 9.55 -2.46
C ILE A 92 3.52 10.88 -2.84
N PRO A 93 4.01 11.65 -1.85
CA PRO A 93 4.82 12.82 -2.15
C PRO A 93 6.04 12.42 -2.98
N CYS A 94 6.36 13.26 -3.95
CA CYS A 94 7.49 13.07 -4.84
C CYS A 94 8.42 14.27 -4.73
N LYS A 95 9.73 14.03 -4.84
CA LYS A 95 10.74 15.08 -4.95
C LYS A 95 11.18 15.26 -6.39
N SER A 96 11.25 16.53 -6.82
CA SER A 96 11.94 16.96 -8.03
C SER A 96 13.44 17.07 -7.74
N ILE A 97 14.25 16.81 -8.77
CA ILE A 97 15.70 17.03 -8.77
C ILE A 97 15.95 18.53 -8.92
#